data_AF-X1PAU5-F1
#
_entry.id   AF-X1PAU5-F1
#
_cell.length_a   1.000
_cell.length_b   1.000
_cell.length_c   1.000
_cell.angle_alpha   90.00
_cell.angle_beta   90.00
_cell.angle_gamma   90.00
#
_symmetry.space_group_name_H-M   'P 1'
#
loop_
_entity.id
_entity.type
_entity.pdbx_description
1 polymer ?
#
loop_
_entity_poly.entity_id
_entity_poly.type
_entity_poly.pdbx_seq_one_letter_code
_entity_poly.pdbx_strand_id
1 'polypeptide(L)'
;KEVQQTYFELQKKSMPELDIFTQSELQWGALKTGVLGMFYLHPEKIDEVEFSGDLNNFVSAHKYRVYACDDALLKLITNSMVPNENRFPIGDLRLTECRLPLPNKPQPQVEVFVSTKDFMGARTAMFGKTRLGKSNVVKLIAQSLIETTVQSRNVGQLVFDIDGEYANDNPQDQSRSLKSGYPDRCSVYALTPKQATPSKPLKLNFYDQPESSHRIIGSLLRQDARVSG
;
A
#
# COMPACT_ATOMS: atom_id res chain seq x y z
N LYS A 1 26.18 58.13 3.38
CA LYS A 1 26.67 56.89 4.05
C LYS A 1 25.92 56.63 5.36
N GLU A 2 25.73 57.63 6.23
CA GLU A 2 25.02 57.46 7.51
C GLU A 2 23.56 57.00 7.36
N VAL A 3 22.79 57.55 6.42
CA VAL A 3 21.35 57.20 6.25
C VAL A 3 21.15 55.72 5.88
N GLN A 4 22.00 55.13 5.03
CA GLN A 4 21.92 53.70 4.71
C GLN A 4 22.29 52.80 5.89
N GLN A 5 23.21 53.24 6.75
CA GLN A 5 23.55 52.54 7.99
C GLN A 5 22.39 52.56 8.98
N THR A 6 21.70 53.69 9.12
CA THR A 6 20.53 53.80 10.00
C THR A 6 19.37 52.94 9.52
N TYR A 7 19.10 52.89 8.20
CA TYR A 7 18.08 52.01 7.63
C TYR A 7 18.41 50.52 7.80
N PHE A 8 19.69 50.15 7.63
CA PHE A 8 20.14 48.77 7.83
C PHE A 8 20.06 48.33 9.31
N GLU A 9 20.42 49.21 10.25
CA GLU A 9 20.27 48.92 11.68
C GLU A 9 18.81 48.87 12.13
N LEU A 10 17.94 49.73 11.58
CA LEU A 10 16.50 49.68 11.83
C LEU A 10 15.88 48.39 11.31
N GLN A 11 16.25 47.93 10.11
CA GLN A 11 15.83 46.62 9.61
C GLN A 11 16.36 45.47 10.47
N LYS A 12 17.62 45.54 10.93
CA LYS A 12 18.22 44.52 11.80
C LYS A 12 17.58 44.46 13.19
N LYS A 13 17.18 45.61 13.77
CA LYS A 13 16.43 45.70 15.04
C LYS A 13 14.95 45.31 14.92
N SER A 14 14.38 45.47 13.72
CA SER A 14 12.96 45.16 13.44
C SER A 14 12.77 43.73 12.91
N MET A 15 13.86 43.07 12.49
CA MET A 15 13.85 41.64 12.24
C MET A 15 13.64 40.95 13.60
N PRO A 16 12.56 40.17 13.78
CA PRO A 16 12.44 39.35 14.98
C PRO A 16 13.72 38.54 15.12
N GLU A 17 14.25 38.41 16.34
CA GLU A 17 15.37 37.51 16.59
C GLU A 17 15.01 36.17 15.96
N LEU A 18 15.81 35.79 14.95
CA LEU A 18 15.65 34.52 14.27
C LEU A 18 15.73 33.49 15.37
N ASP A 19 14.68 32.68 15.52
CA ASP A 19 14.71 31.66 16.54
C ASP A 19 15.89 30.70 16.27
N ILE A 20 16.32 30.00 17.30
CA ILE A 20 17.52 29.16 17.25
C ILE A 20 17.45 28.14 16.10
N PHE A 21 16.25 27.65 15.74
CA PHE A 21 16.04 26.73 14.62
C PHE A 21 16.23 27.44 13.28
N THR A 22 15.61 28.61 13.08
CA THR A 22 15.77 29.40 11.84
C THR A 22 17.21 29.88 11.63
N GLN A 23 17.92 30.25 12.71
CA GLN A 23 19.33 30.63 12.64
C GLN A 23 20.23 29.45 12.24
N SER A 24 19.94 28.25 12.78
CA SER A 24 20.63 27.02 12.40
C SER A 24 20.37 26.64 10.94
N GLU A 25 19.15 26.78 10.44
CA GLU A 25 18.84 26.51 9.02
C GLU A 25 19.59 27.47 8.07
N LEU A 26 19.70 28.75 8.43
CA LEU A 26 20.44 29.74 7.64
C LEU A 26 21.95 29.44 7.56
N GLN A 27 22.53 28.78 8.56
CA GLN A 27 23.95 28.36 8.53
C GLN A 27 24.23 27.31 7.44
N TRP A 28 23.24 26.49 7.09
CA TRP A 28 23.35 25.50 6.02
C TRP A 28 23.02 26.04 4.62
N GLY A 29 22.70 27.34 4.50
CA GLY A 29 22.30 28.00 3.25
C GLY A 29 23.36 27.98 2.12
N ALA A 30 24.57 27.53 2.40
CA ALA A 30 25.64 27.36 1.40
C ALA A 30 25.64 25.99 0.70
N LEU A 31 24.83 25.02 1.13
CA LEU A 31 24.84 23.66 0.60
C LEU A 31 23.65 23.42 -0.35
N LYS A 32 23.92 23.32 -1.65
CA LYS A 32 22.92 22.87 -2.64
C LYS A 32 22.93 21.35 -2.74
N THR A 33 22.14 20.69 -1.89
CA THR A 33 21.96 19.23 -1.93
C THR A 33 20.48 18.84 -1.82
N GLY A 34 20.13 17.67 -2.36
CA GLY A 34 18.82 17.06 -2.13
C GLY A 34 18.91 16.12 -0.93
N VAL A 35 18.06 16.34 0.07
CA VAL A 35 17.94 15.40 1.20
C VAL A 35 16.98 14.28 0.78
N LEU A 36 17.44 13.04 0.82
CA LEU A 36 16.64 11.87 0.42
C LEU A 36 15.71 11.36 1.52
N GLY A 37 16.03 11.66 2.78
CA GLY A 37 15.29 11.19 3.95
C GLY A 37 16.16 11.22 5.21
N MET A 38 15.72 10.53 6.25
CA MET A 38 16.40 10.42 7.54
C MET A 38 16.42 8.98 8.05
N PHE A 39 17.47 8.63 8.80
CA PHE A 39 17.53 7.40 9.59
C PHE A 39 17.10 7.69 11.02
N TYR A 40 16.37 6.76 11.63
CA TYR A 40 15.89 6.86 12.99
C TYR A 40 15.88 5.50 13.69
N LEU A 41 15.86 5.49 15.03
CA LEU A 41 15.87 4.25 15.81
C LEU A 41 14.54 3.49 15.64
N HIS A 42 14.60 2.17 15.46
CA HIS A 42 13.41 1.35 15.34
C HIS A 42 12.60 1.38 16.66
N PRO A 43 11.31 1.75 16.65
CA PRO A 43 10.53 1.96 17.88
C PRO A 43 10.47 0.75 18.84
N GLU A 44 10.51 -0.46 18.28
CA GLU A 44 10.38 -1.72 19.05
C GLU A 44 11.71 -2.48 19.19
N LYS A 45 12.76 -2.07 18.47
CA LYS A 45 14.03 -2.83 18.37
C LYS A 45 15.19 -1.89 18.57
N ILE A 46 15.76 -1.93 19.77
CA ILE A 46 16.73 -0.92 20.24
C ILE A 46 17.99 -0.85 19.34
N ASP A 47 18.42 -1.98 18.78
CA ASP A 47 19.65 -2.08 18.00
C ASP A 47 19.44 -1.97 16.47
N GLU A 48 18.23 -1.64 16.02
CA GLU A 48 17.92 -1.47 14.60
C GLU A 48 17.62 -0.01 14.25
N VAL A 49 17.93 0.38 13.01
CA VAL A 49 17.59 1.68 12.43
C VAL A 49 16.66 1.51 11.25
N GLU A 50 15.74 2.46 11.08
CA GLU A 50 14.83 2.54 9.96
C GLU A 50 15.06 3.80 9.14
N PHE A 51 14.68 3.74 7.87
CA PHE A 51 14.70 4.88 6.96
C PHE A 51 13.30 5.46 6.82
N SER A 52 13.20 6.79 6.81
CA SER A 52 12.01 7.56 6.46
C SER A 52 12.37 8.48 5.30
N GLY A 53 11.61 8.44 4.20
CA GLY A 53 11.71 9.46 3.16
C GLY A 53 11.20 10.83 3.64
N ASP A 54 10.30 10.82 4.63
CA ASP A 54 9.84 12.04 5.29
C ASP A 54 10.91 12.58 6.24
N LEU A 55 11.18 13.88 6.13
CA LEU A 55 11.95 14.62 7.11
C LEU A 55 11.00 15.14 8.18
N ASN A 56 11.24 14.75 9.43
CA ASN A 56 10.58 15.37 10.57
C ASN A 56 11.20 16.75 10.83
N ASN A 57 10.87 17.73 10.00
CA ASN A 57 11.29 19.11 10.23
C ASN A 57 10.25 19.84 11.09
N PHE A 58 10.69 20.42 12.20
CA PHE A 58 9.85 21.18 13.11
C PHE A 58 10.08 22.66 12.85
N VAL A 59 9.14 23.29 12.15
CA VAL A 59 9.17 24.73 11.91
C VAL A 59 8.38 25.45 12.99
N SER A 60 8.96 26.52 13.52
CA SER A 60 8.31 27.39 14.51
C SER A 60 7.22 28.23 13.84
N ALA A 61 5.98 28.11 14.28
CA ALA A 61 4.89 28.94 13.79
C ALA A 61 4.93 30.33 14.45
N HIS A 62 5.54 31.32 13.79
CA HIS A 62 5.74 32.67 14.38
C HIS A 62 4.48 33.55 14.43
N LYS A 63 3.50 33.31 13.54
CA LYS A 63 2.34 34.20 13.36
C LYS A 63 0.98 33.49 13.39
N TYR A 64 0.98 32.17 13.55
CA TYR A 64 -0.24 31.35 13.55
C TYR A 64 -0.08 30.17 14.51
N ARG A 65 -1.21 29.61 14.92
CA ARG A 65 -1.24 28.35 15.69
C ARG A 65 -1.56 27.21 14.76
N VAL A 66 -0.80 26.13 14.86
CA VAL A 66 -1.07 24.87 14.15
C VAL A 66 -1.73 23.91 15.12
N TYR A 67 -2.87 23.37 14.74
CA TYR A 67 -3.59 22.36 15.50
C TYR A 67 -3.53 21.03 14.75
N ALA A 68 -3.12 19.97 15.43
CA ALA A 68 -3.21 18.61 14.91
C ALA A 68 -4.62 18.07 15.14
N CYS A 69 -5.17 17.35 14.17
CA CYS A 69 -6.45 16.66 14.31
C CYS A 69 -6.34 15.56 15.38
N ASP A 70 -7.41 15.34 16.13
CA ASP A 70 -7.57 14.17 16.98
C ASP A 70 -8.08 12.97 16.15
N ASP A 71 -8.07 11.79 16.75
CA ASP A 71 -8.48 10.54 16.07
C ASP A 71 -9.94 10.60 15.59
N ALA A 72 -10.82 11.31 16.30
CA ALA A 72 -12.21 11.49 15.90
C ALA A 72 -12.33 12.32 14.62
N LEU A 73 -11.62 13.43 14.52
CA LEU A 73 -11.59 14.28 13.35
C LEU A 73 -10.88 13.61 12.17
N LEU A 74 -9.77 12.90 12.42
CA LEU A 74 -9.10 12.10 11.40
C LEU A 74 -10.02 11.01 10.84
N LYS A 75 -10.75 10.29 11.70
CA LYS A 75 -11.72 9.28 11.28
C LYS A 75 -12.82 9.88 10.40
N LEU A 76 -13.31 11.07 10.76
CA LEU A 76 -14.30 11.80 9.96
C LEU A 76 -13.72 12.18 8.59
N ILE A 77 -12.56 12.81 8.55
CA ILE A 77 -11.92 13.26 7.30
C ILE A 77 -11.67 12.07 6.37
N THR A 78 -11.05 11.01 6.89
CA THR A 78 -10.62 9.86 6.09
C THR A 78 -11.79 9.03 5.56
N ASN A 79 -12.88 8.87 6.33
CA ASN A 79 -13.92 7.90 6.01
C ASN A 79 -15.28 8.51 5.64
N SER A 80 -15.43 9.84 5.67
CA SER A 80 -16.71 10.53 5.40
C SER A 80 -17.30 10.22 4.03
N MET A 81 -16.45 10.05 3.01
CA MET A 81 -16.87 9.82 1.63
C MET A 81 -17.13 8.34 1.31
N VAL A 82 -16.81 7.43 2.23
CA VAL A 82 -16.97 5.99 2.03
C VAL A 82 -18.39 5.60 2.45
N PRO A 83 -19.22 4.99 1.58
CA PRO A 83 -20.52 4.47 1.97
C PRO A 83 -20.45 3.50 3.17
N ASN A 84 -21.52 3.42 3.97
CA ASN A 84 -21.62 2.42 5.04
C ASN A 84 -21.92 1.02 4.49
N GLU A 85 -22.63 0.92 3.37
CA GLU A 85 -22.84 -0.35 2.66
C GLU A 85 -21.56 -0.81 1.97
N ASN A 86 -21.32 -2.13 1.95
CA ASN A 86 -20.17 -2.73 1.27
C ASN A 86 -18.83 -2.11 1.69
N ARG A 87 -18.74 -1.66 2.93
CA ARG A 87 -17.55 -1.06 3.50
C ARG A 87 -16.61 -2.15 4.04
N PHE A 88 -15.31 -1.98 3.83
CA PHE A 88 -14.30 -2.90 4.32
C PHE A 88 -13.06 -2.16 4.87
N PRO A 89 -12.52 -2.55 6.05
CA PRO A 89 -11.30 -1.95 6.59
C PRO A 89 -10.07 -2.47 5.84
N ILE A 90 -9.18 -1.57 5.42
CA ILE A 90 -7.96 -1.95 4.70
C ILE A 90 -6.68 -1.81 5.55
N GLY A 91 -6.78 -1.12 6.69
CA GLY A 91 -5.68 -0.90 7.62
C GLY A 91 -5.86 0.40 8.39
N ASP A 92 -4.84 0.82 9.12
CA ASP A 92 -4.85 2.04 9.91
C ASP A 92 -4.16 3.21 9.19
N LEU A 93 -4.64 4.42 9.45
CA LEU A 93 -4.07 5.65 8.95
C LEU A 93 -2.68 5.86 9.53
N ARG A 94 -1.70 5.91 8.65
CA ARG A 94 -0.34 6.31 8.96
C ARG A 94 -0.09 7.71 8.41
N LEU A 95 0.18 8.68 9.28
CA LEU A 95 0.38 10.08 8.89
C LEU A 95 1.71 10.31 8.16
N THR A 96 2.77 9.61 8.57
CA THR A 96 4.13 9.76 8.03
C THR A 96 4.85 8.42 7.95
N GLU A 97 5.88 8.35 7.11
CA GLU A 97 6.78 7.20 7.05
C GLU A 97 7.61 7.03 8.35
N CYS A 98 7.84 8.09 9.11
CA CYS A 98 8.52 7.97 10.39
C CYS A 98 7.57 7.45 11.48
N ARG A 99 7.86 6.26 12.03
CA ARG A 99 7.03 5.65 13.08
C ARG A 99 7.28 6.23 14.46
N LEU A 100 8.28 7.09 14.64
CA LEU A 100 8.57 7.68 15.93
C LEU A 100 7.43 8.60 16.36
N PRO A 101 6.78 8.31 17.50
CA PRO A 101 5.79 9.22 18.05
C PRO A 101 6.46 10.49 18.56
N LEU A 102 5.68 11.56 18.63
CA LEU A 102 6.08 12.73 19.40
C LEU A 102 6.11 12.37 20.89
N PRO A 103 7.01 12.96 21.69
CA PRO A 103 7.02 12.76 23.14
C PRO A 103 5.62 12.97 23.72
N ASN A 104 5.12 12.00 24.48
CA ASN A 104 3.80 12.00 25.11
C ASN A 104 2.59 12.05 24.15
N LYS A 105 2.77 11.73 22.86
CA LYS A 105 1.68 11.61 21.89
C LYS A 105 1.74 10.27 21.15
N PRO A 106 0.78 9.35 21.36
CA PRO A 106 0.73 8.12 20.59
C PRO A 106 0.47 8.42 19.11
N GLN A 107 0.81 7.44 18.26
CA GLN A 107 0.39 7.45 16.86
C GLN A 107 -1.15 7.34 16.79
N PRO A 108 -1.80 7.98 15.80
CA PRO A 108 -3.24 7.91 15.67
C PRO A 108 -3.70 6.47 15.39
N GLN A 109 -4.81 6.06 15.99
CA GLN A 109 -5.43 4.75 15.76
C GLN A 109 -6.75 4.92 15.01
N VAL A 110 -6.63 5.12 13.70
CA VAL A 110 -7.77 5.43 12.83
C VAL A 110 -7.85 4.42 11.69
N GLU A 111 -8.82 3.52 11.75
CA GLU A 111 -9.10 2.60 10.65
C GLU A 111 -9.50 3.36 9.37
N VAL A 112 -8.92 2.95 8.25
CA VAL A 112 -9.22 3.41 6.90
C VAL A 112 -10.14 2.39 6.24
N PHE A 113 -11.25 2.87 5.72
CA PHE A 113 -12.22 2.05 5.02
C PHE A 113 -12.21 2.32 3.52
N VAL A 114 -12.58 1.30 2.75
CA VAL A 114 -12.86 1.39 1.32
C VAL A 114 -14.23 0.81 1.00
N SER A 115 -14.86 1.27 -0.07
CA SER A 115 -16.09 0.69 -0.58
C SER A 115 -15.74 -0.41 -1.57
N THR A 116 -16.26 -1.62 -1.35
CA THR A 116 -16.00 -2.73 -2.28
C THR A 116 -16.72 -2.55 -3.60
N LYS A 117 -17.75 -1.68 -3.67
CA LYS A 117 -18.36 -1.25 -4.94
C LYS A 117 -17.32 -0.61 -5.86
N ASP A 118 -16.29 0.02 -5.31
CA ASP A 118 -15.23 0.69 -6.09
C ASP A 118 -14.34 -0.34 -6.83
N PHE A 119 -14.35 -1.60 -6.40
CA PHE A 119 -13.66 -2.70 -7.08
C PHE A 119 -14.60 -3.55 -7.96
N MET A 120 -15.93 -3.36 -7.85
CA MET A 120 -16.91 -4.11 -8.63
C MET A 120 -17.06 -3.52 -10.04
N GLY A 121 -16.43 -4.16 -11.03
CA GLY A 121 -16.54 -3.74 -12.43
C GLY A 121 -15.65 -2.55 -12.81
N ALA A 122 -14.85 -2.03 -11.88
CA ALA A 122 -13.86 -1.00 -12.15
C ALA A 122 -12.48 -1.62 -12.40
N ARG A 123 -11.73 -1.04 -13.35
CA ARG A 123 -10.33 -1.43 -13.58
C ARG A 123 -9.46 -0.78 -12.50
N THR A 124 -8.89 -1.61 -11.65
CA THR A 124 -7.96 -1.18 -10.59
C THR A 124 -6.54 -1.58 -10.94
N ALA A 125 -5.58 -0.67 -10.74
CA ALA A 125 -4.17 -0.94 -10.93
C ALA A 125 -3.41 -0.70 -9.61
N MET A 126 -2.45 -1.57 -9.32
CA MET A 126 -1.62 -1.48 -8.12
C MET A 126 -0.16 -1.38 -8.51
N PHE A 127 0.47 -0.28 -8.09
CA PHE A 127 1.88 -0.01 -8.33
C PHE A 127 2.66 -0.17 -7.03
N GLY A 128 3.77 -0.88 -7.10
CA GLY A 128 4.64 -1.11 -5.95
C GLY A 128 5.72 -2.12 -6.26
N LYS A 129 6.89 -1.95 -5.64
CA LYS A 129 8.01 -2.90 -5.80
C LYS A 129 7.62 -4.28 -5.23
N THR A 130 8.33 -5.32 -5.65
CA THR A 130 8.19 -6.66 -5.05
C THR A 130 8.59 -6.61 -3.58
N ARG A 131 7.95 -7.45 -2.75
CA ARG A 131 8.18 -7.56 -1.29
C ARG A 131 7.84 -6.33 -0.44
N LEU A 132 7.12 -5.34 -0.98
CA LEU A 132 6.57 -4.20 -0.21
C LEU A 132 5.07 -4.36 0.12
N GLY A 133 4.57 -5.60 0.16
CA GLY A 133 3.18 -5.87 0.57
C GLY A 133 2.12 -5.75 -0.54
N LYS A 134 2.51 -5.60 -1.82
CA LYS A 134 1.54 -5.54 -2.95
C LYS A 134 0.58 -6.74 -2.94
N SER A 135 1.10 -7.97 -2.84
CA SER A 135 0.26 -9.17 -2.81
C SER A 135 -0.66 -9.22 -1.58
N ASN A 136 -0.21 -8.70 -0.44
CA ASN A 136 -1.04 -8.63 0.77
C ASN A 136 -2.22 -7.67 0.58
N VAL A 137 -2.00 -6.51 -0.03
CA VAL A 137 -3.09 -5.58 -0.33
C VAL A 137 -4.05 -6.18 -1.38
N VAL A 138 -3.56 -6.91 -2.39
CA VAL A 138 -4.43 -7.65 -3.31
C VAL A 138 -5.26 -8.72 -2.57
N LYS A 139 -4.67 -9.45 -1.61
CA LYS A 139 -5.40 -10.41 -0.76
C LYS A 139 -6.50 -9.70 0.04
N LEU A 140 -6.22 -8.54 0.63
CA LEU A 140 -7.22 -7.76 1.35
C LEU A 140 -8.38 -7.29 0.45
N ILE A 141 -8.07 -6.81 -0.77
CA ILE A 141 -9.12 -6.44 -1.74
C ILE A 141 -9.94 -7.67 -2.12
N ALA A 142 -9.30 -8.80 -2.40
CA ALA A 142 -10.01 -10.03 -2.77
C ALA A 142 -10.89 -10.55 -1.63
N GLN A 143 -10.37 -10.53 -0.40
CA GLN A 143 -11.11 -10.82 0.82
C GLN A 143 -12.32 -9.90 0.98
N SER A 144 -12.13 -8.58 0.80
CA SER A 144 -13.20 -7.59 0.93
C SER A 144 -14.40 -7.93 0.03
N LEU A 145 -14.12 -8.36 -1.20
CA LEU A 145 -15.15 -8.77 -2.15
C LEU A 145 -15.81 -10.10 -1.75
N ILE A 146 -15.06 -11.07 -1.22
CA ILE A 146 -15.64 -12.35 -0.76
C ILE A 146 -16.64 -12.11 0.38
N GLU A 147 -16.25 -11.28 1.36
CA GLU A 147 -17.00 -11.02 2.58
C GLU A 147 -18.21 -10.11 2.35
N THR A 148 -18.05 -9.03 1.60
CA THR A 148 -19.17 -8.10 1.31
C THR A 148 -20.23 -8.71 0.38
N THR A 149 -19.87 -9.73 -0.42
CA THR A 149 -20.79 -10.39 -1.35
C THR A 149 -21.28 -11.76 -0.87
N VAL A 150 -21.16 -12.08 0.42
CA VAL A 150 -21.61 -13.38 0.97
C VAL A 150 -23.08 -13.67 0.64
N GLN A 151 -23.94 -12.66 0.75
CA GLN A 151 -25.37 -12.77 0.48
C GLN A 151 -25.70 -12.63 -1.01
N SER A 152 -25.18 -11.59 -1.67
CA SER A 152 -25.52 -11.27 -3.06
C SER A 152 -24.92 -12.23 -4.08
N ARG A 153 -23.73 -12.78 -3.80
CA ARG A 153 -22.96 -13.68 -4.68
C ARG A 153 -22.87 -13.20 -6.15
N ASN A 154 -22.84 -11.89 -6.33
CA ASN A 154 -22.90 -11.22 -7.63
C ASN A 154 -21.52 -10.86 -8.20
N VAL A 155 -20.43 -11.25 -7.53
CA VAL A 155 -19.06 -10.97 -7.96
C VAL A 155 -18.25 -12.26 -8.00
N GLY A 156 -17.62 -12.51 -9.15
CA GLY A 156 -16.62 -13.57 -9.35
C GLY A 156 -15.23 -12.97 -9.43
N GLN A 157 -14.24 -13.69 -8.87
CA GLN A 157 -12.83 -13.31 -8.93
C GLN A 157 -12.04 -14.39 -9.64
N LEU A 158 -11.21 -13.99 -10.60
CA LEU A 158 -10.27 -14.86 -11.30
C LEU A 158 -8.86 -14.31 -11.10
N VAL A 159 -8.01 -15.12 -10.47
CA VAL A 159 -6.61 -14.74 -10.18
C VAL A 159 -5.68 -15.63 -10.98
N PHE A 160 -4.86 -15.02 -11.83
CA PHE A 160 -3.75 -15.71 -12.49
C PHE A 160 -2.54 -15.69 -11.55
N ASP A 161 -2.44 -16.75 -10.77
CA ASP A 161 -1.45 -16.85 -9.69
C ASP A 161 -0.17 -17.56 -10.18
N ILE A 162 0.77 -16.77 -10.72
CA ILE A 162 2.03 -17.28 -11.26
C ILE A 162 2.90 -17.88 -10.15
N ASP A 163 2.99 -17.19 -9.00
CA ASP A 163 3.86 -17.57 -7.89
C ASP A 163 3.19 -18.53 -6.89
N GLY A 164 1.86 -18.63 -6.94
CA GLY A 164 1.07 -19.47 -6.04
C GLY A 164 0.75 -18.82 -4.69
N GLU A 165 0.96 -17.51 -4.53
CA GLU A 165 0.83 -16.77 -3.25
C GLU A 165 -0.63 -16.67 -2.75
N TYR A 166 -1.61 -16.81 -3.65
CA TYR A 166 -3.04 -16.72 -3.33
C TYR A 166 -3.65 -18.12 -3.13
N ALA A 167 -3.07 -19.15 -3.74
CA ALA A 167 -3.50 -20.54 -3.61
C ALA A 167 -2.82 -21.31 -2.46
N ASN A 168 -1.59 -20.95 -2.10
CA ASN A 168 -0.78 -21.68 -1.12
C ASN A 168 -0.38 -20.76 0.03
N ASP A 169 -0.44 -21.28 1.26
CA ASP A 169 0.09 -20.57 2.43
C ASP A 169 1.61 -20.42 2.32
N ASN A 170 2.15 -19.30 2.80
CA ASN A 170 3.60 -19.09 2.85
C ASN A 170 4.10 -19.25 4.31
N PRO A 171 4.77 -20.36 4.65
CA PRO A 171 5.27 -20.60 5.99
C PRO A 171 6.36 -19.60 6.42
N GLN A 172 7.11 -19.04 5.48
CA GLN A 172 8.21 -18.10 5.78
C GLN A 172 7.69 -16.78 6.35
N ASP A 173 6.58 -16.29 5.79
CA ASP A 173 5.96 -15.02 6.18
C ASP A 173 4.78 -15.22 7.14
N GLN A 174 4.52 -16.47 7.57
CA GLN A 174 3.31 -16.89 8.31
C GLN A 174 2.00 -16.37 7.67
N SER A 175 2.00 -16.17 6.35
CA SER A 175 0.87 -15.56 5.66
C SER A 175 -0.10 -16.62 5.16
N ARG A 176 -1.38 -16.43 5.51
CA ARG A 176 -2.48 -17.27 5.03
C ARG A 176 -2.87 -16.85 3.61
N SER A 177 -3.13 -17.83 2.77
CA SER A 177 -3.60 -17.68 1.40
C SER A 177 -5.11 -17.45 1.34
N LEU A 178 -5.60 -16.96 0.20
CA LEU A 178 -7.06 -16.81 -0.02
C LEU A 178 -7.76 -18.16 0.02
N LYS A 179 -7.12 -19.21 -0.53
CA LYS A 179 -7.69 -20.57 -0.51
C LYS A 179 -7.82 -21.10 0.91
N SER A 180 -6.78 -20.99 1.72
CA SER A 180 -6.85 -21.43 3.12
C SER A 180 -7.82 -20.58 3.93
N GLY A 181 -7.93 -19.27 3.65
CA GLY A 181 -8.88 -18.36 4.28
C GLY A 181 -10.35 -18.69 4.00
N TYR A 182 -10.67 -19.02 2.74
CA TYR A 182 -12.04 -19.26 2.29
C TYR A 182 -12.16 -20.56 1.49
N PRO A 183 -12.01 -21.73 2.15
CA PRO A 183 -11.96 -23.02 1.46
C PRO A 183 -13.21 -23.31 0.60
N ASP A 184 -14.38 -22.84 1.02
CA ASP A 184 -15.65 -23.09 0.31
C ASP A 184 -15.97 -22.04 -0.76
N ARG A 185 -15.27 -20.89 -0.77
CA ARG A 185 -15.45 -19.81 -1.75
C ARG A 185 -14.33 -19.72 -2.77
N CYS A 186 -13.24 -20.47 -2.57
CA CYS A 186 -12.09 -20.49 -3.45
C CYS A 186 -11.88 -21.88 -4.07
N SER A 187 -11.89 -21.95 -5.40
CA SER A 187 -11.47 -23.14 -6.15
C SER A 187 -10.11 -22.89 -6.79
N VAL A 188 -9.16 -23.78 -6.55
CA VAL A 188 -7.83 -23.72 -7.16
C VAL A 188 -7.82 -24.65 -8.37
N TYR A 189 -7.31 -24.14 -9.49
CA TYR A 189 -7.06 -24.91 -10.70
C TYR A 189 -5.57 -24.89 -10.99
N ALA A 190 -4.97 -26.05 -11.29
CA ALA A 190 -3.54 -26.18 -11.55
C ALA A 190 -3.26 -27.14 -12.70
N LEU A 191 -2.23 -26.83 -13.51
CA LEU A 191 -1.73 -27.74 -14.56
C LEU A 191 -1.13 -29.01 -13.94
N THR A 192 -0.30 -28.80 -12.91
CA THR A 192 0.33 -29.85 -12.11
C THR A 192 -0.15 -29.71 -10.67
N PRO A 193 -0.91 -30.69 -10.14
CA PRO A 193 -1.36 -30.66 -8.75
C PRO A 193 -0.19 -30.63 -7.77
N LYS A 194 -0.28 -29.81 -6.72
CA LYS A 194 0.66 -29.84 -5.58
C LYS A 194 0.05 -30.68 -4.46
N GLN A 195 0.86 -31.46 -3.74
CA GLN A 195 0.36 -32.29 -2.63
C GLN A 195 -0.27 -31.46 -1.50
N ALA A 196 0.29 -30.28 -1.20
CA ALA A 196 -0.15 -29.44 -0.11
C ALA A 196 -1.48 -28.70 -0.38
N THR A 197 -1.86 -28.51 -1.65
CA THR A 197 -3.00 -27.67 -2.03
C THR A 197 -3.90 -28.42 -2.99
N PRO A 198 -5.06 -28.92 -2.52
CA PRO A 198 -6.03 -29.58 -3.37
C PRO A 198 -6.45 -28.66 -4.54
N SER A 199 -6.20 -29.11 -5.76
CA SER A 199 -6.46 -28.35 -6.98
C SER A 199 -7.19 -29.20 -8.01
N LYS A 200 -8.12 -28.57 -8.73
CA LYS A 200 -8.74 -29.16 -9.93
C LYS A 200 -7.76 -29.09 -11.10
N PRO A 201 -7.80 -30.04 -12.05
CA PRO A 201 -6.94 -29.98 -13.22
C PRO A 201 -7.32 -28.77 -14.10
N LEU A 202 -6.33 -27.93 -14.41
CA LEU A 202 -6.45 -26.87 -15.41
C LEU A 202 -6.03 -27.42 -16.77
N LYS A 203 -6.82 -28.33 -17.33
CA LYS A 203 -6.55 -28.94 -18.64
C LYS A 203 -7.78 -28.85 -19.52
N LEU A 204 -7.55 -28.72 -20.82
CA LEU A 204 -8.61 -28.87 -21.81
C LEU A 204 -8.97 -30.35 -21.91
N ASN A 205 -10.26 -30.65 -21.84
CA ASN A 205 -10.75 -31.98 -22.16
C ASN A 205 -10.93 -32.08 -23.67
N PHE A 206 -10.01 -32.78 -24.34
CA PHE A 206 -10.02 -32.90 -25.79
C PHE A 206 -11.22 -33.70 -26.33
N TYR A 207 -11.80 -34.55 -25.49
CA TYR A 207 -13.02 -35.28 -25.83
C TYR A 207 -14.26 -34.37 -25.82
N ASP A 208 -14.38 -33.51 -24.80
CA ASP A 208 -15.55 -32.62 -24.67
C ASP A 208 -15.44 -31.38 -25.58
N GLN A 209 -14.21 -30.96 -25.91
CA GLN A 209 -13.94 -29.71 -26.65
C GLN A 209 -13.04 -29.96 -27.88
N PRO A 210 -13.41 -30.85 -28.81
CA PRO A 210 -12.55 -31.26 -29.90
C PRO A 210 -12.17 -30.09 -30.82
N GLU A 211 -13.09 -29.18 -31.11
CA GLU A 211 -12.88 -28.07 -32.05
C GLU A 211 -11.83 -27.04 -31.54
N SER A 212 -11.90 -26.68 -30.25
CA SER A 212 -10.87 -25.84 -29.62
C SER A 212 -9.54 -26.58 -29.45
N SER A 213 -9.60 -27.87 -29.14
CA SER A 213 -8.42 -28.71 -28.93
C SER A 213 -7.64 -28.92 -30.23
N HIS A 214 -8.31 -29.20 -31.34
CA HIS A 214 -7.71 -29.30 -32.67
C HIS A 214 -6.99 -28.00 -33.05
N ARG A 215 -7.59 -26.84 -32.79
CA ARG A 215 -6.95 -25.53 -33.06
C ARG A 215 -5.67 -25.34 -32.24
N ILE A 216 -5.72 -25.67 -30.95
CA ILE A 216 -4.56 -25.54 -30.04
C ILE A 216 -3.45 -26.50 -30.45
N ILE A 217 -3.76 -27.78 -30.66
CA ILE A 217 -2.80 -28.80 -31.13
C ILE A 217 -2.17 -28.37 -32.45
N GLY A 218 -2.99 -27.93 -33.42
CA GLY A 218 -2.49 -27.44 -34.70
C GLY A 218 -1.58 -26.22 -34.57
N SER A 219 -1.85 -25.32 -33.61
CA SER A 219 -0.98 -24.17 -33.35
C SER A 219 0.38 -24.57 -32.76
N LEU A 220 0.41 -25.53 -31.83
CA LEU A 220 1.62 -26.06 -31.22
C LEU A 220 2.46 -26.84 -32.24
N LEU A 221 1.83 -27.67 -33.07
CA LEU A 221 2.49 -28.42 -34.15
C LEU A 221 3.17 -27.49 -35.17
N ARG A 222 2.52 -26.37 -35.52
CA ARG A 222 3.11 -25.33 -36.38
C ARG A 222 4.30 -24.64 -35.72
N GLN A 223 4.24 -24.35 -34.41
CA GLN A 223 5.38 -23.79 -33.67
C GLN A 223 6.58 -24.72 -33.63
N ASP A 224 6.35 -26.03 -33.49
CA ASP A 224 7.41 -27.05 -33.44
C ASP A 224 7.93 -27.49 -34.82
N ALA A 225 7.58 -26.76 -35.89
CA ALA A 225 7.89 -27.10 -37.29
C ALA A 225 7.44 -28.52 -37.72
N ARG A 226 6.54 -29.14 -36.97
CA ARG A 226 5.91 -30.42 -37.30
C ARG A 226 4.61 -30.11 -38.03
N VAL A 227 4.72 -29.77 -39.32
CA VAL A 227 3.54 -29.50 -40.14
C VAL A 227 2.79 -30.82 -40.35
N SER A 228 1.62 -30.96 -39.74
CA SER A 228 0.61 -31.89 -40.25
C SER A 228 -0.20 -31.16 -41.32
N GLY A 229 -0.23 -31.72 -42.53
CA GLY A 229 -1.20 -31.32 -43.56
C GLY A 229 -2.64 -31.53 -43.10
#